data_AF-A0A7Y2L6K1-F1
#
_entry.id   AF-A0A7Y2L6K1-F1
#
_cell.length_a   1.000
_cell.length_b   1.000
_cell.length_c   1.000
_cell.angle_alpha   90.00
_cell.angle_beta   90.00
_cell.angle_gamma   90.00
#
_symmetry.space_group_name_H-M   'P 1'
#
loop_
_entity.id
_entity.type
_entity.pdbx_description
1 polymer ?
#
loop_
_entity_poly.entity_id
_entity_poly.type
_entity_poly.pdbx_seq_one_letter_code
_entity_poly.pdbx_strand_id
1 'polypeptide(L)'
;MDRSQLINTARNGLAGLGHGQLGVPLLLLVMLAMMMLPIPAFLLDVFFTFNIALSIVVLLVCVYALRPLDFAVFPTILLVATLMRLALNVASTRVVMLHGQEGHGAAGKVIQ
;
A
#
# COMPACT_ATOMS: atom_id res chain seq x y z
N MET A 1 18.87 -48.70 -25.28
CA MET A 1 18.27 -47.63 -24.44
C MET A 1 19.41 -46.91 -23.75
N ASP A 2 19.92 -45.87 -24.41
CA ASP A 2 21.20 -45.24 -24.10
C ASP A 2 21.17 -44.46 -22.78
N ARG A 3 21.93 -44.95 -21.79
CA ARG A 3 22.10 -44.34 -20.46
C ARG A 3 22.73 -42.94 -20.54
N SER A 4 23.37 -42.60 -21.65
CA SER A 4 23.95 -41.27 -21.94
C SER A 4 22.91 -40.22 -22.29
N GLN A 5 21.76 -40.60 -22.86
CA GLN A 5 20.65 -39.67 -23.14
C GLN A 5 19.93 -39.24 -21.86
N LEU A 6 19.78 -40.15 -20.89
CA LEU A 6 19.16 -39.83 -19.59
C LEU A 6 19.98 -38.80 -18.80
N ILE A 7 21.30 -38.90 -18.84
CA ILE A 7 22.19 -37.97 -18.13
C ILE A 7 22.16 -36.57 -18.78
N ASN A 8 22.11 -36.50 -20.11
CA ASN A 8 22.03 -35.21 -20.81
C ASN A 8 20.65 -34.55 -20.66
N THR A 9 19.56 -35.32 -20.60
CA THR A 9 18.21 -34.78 -20.31
C THR A 9 18.11 -34.27 -18.87
N ALA A 10 18.68 -34.99 -17.89
CA ALA A 10 18.74 -34.52 -16.51
C ALA A 10 19.59 -33.25 -16.35
N ARG A 11 20.72 -33.17 -17.06
CA ARG A 11 21.59 -31.98 -17.07
C ARG A 11 20.93 -30.77 -17.73
N ASN A 12 20.19 -30.96 -18.83
CA ASN A 12 19.44 -29.88 -19.49
C ASN A 12 18.23 -29.42 -18.66
N GLY A 13 17.59 -30.30 -17.89
CA GLY A 13 16.52 -29.93 -16.95
C GLY A 13 17.03 -29.04 -15.80
N LEU A 14 18.24 -29.30 -15.29
CA LEU A 14 18.88 -28.48 -14.27
C LEU A 14 19.47 -27.18 -14.84
N ALA A 15 19.99 -27.19 -16.07
CA ALA A 15 20.49 -25.99 -16.75
C ALA A 15 19.35 -25.04 -17.18
N GLY A 16 18.13 -25.55 -17.40
CA GLY A 16 16.93 -24.74 -17.65
C GLY A 16 16.47 -23.89 -16.47
N LEU A 17 16.86 -24.25 -15.24
CA LEU A 17 16.61 -23.44 -14.04
C LEU A 17 17.49 -22.17 -14.00
N GLY A 18 18.66 -22.19 -14.65
CA GLY A 18 19.62 -21.08 -14.62
C GLY A 18 19.31 -19.93 -15.57
N HIS A 19 18.54 -20.15 -16.66
CA HIS A 19 18.46 -19.19 -17.77
C HIS A 19 17.10 -18.50 -18.00
N GLY A 20 16.11 -18.66 -17.13
CA GLY A 20 14.88 -17.86 -17.29
C GLY A 20 13.68 -18.23 -16.44
N GLN A 21 13.69 -19.38 -15.76
CA GLN A 21 12.54 -19.80 -14.94
C GLN A 21 12.56 -19.29 -13.50
N LEU A 22 13.70 -18.81 -12.99
CA LEU A 22 13.78 -18.17 -11.66
C LEU A 22 13.51 -16.66 -11.69
N GLY A 23 13.57 -16.02 -12.87
CA GLY A 23 13.39 -14.57 -12.99
C GLY A 23 12.00 -14.11 -12.56
N VAL A 24 10.96 -14.84 -12.97
CA VAL A 24 9.56 -14.53 -12.60
C VAL A 24 9.30 -14.71 -11.10
N PRO A 25 9.62 -15.85 -10.45
CA PRO A 25 9.42 -16.00 -9.01
C PRO A 25 10.31 -15.08 -8.17
N LEU A 26 11.55 -14.77 -8.60
CA LEU A 26 12.40 -13.80 -7.91
C LEU A 26 11.85 -12.38 -8.01
N LEU A 27 11.37 -11.98 -9.20
CA LEU A 27 10.73 -10.69 -9.43
C LEU A 27 9.44 -10.57 -8.61
N LEU A 28 8.65 -11.64 -8.52
CA LEU A 28 7.48 -11.70 -7.63
C LEU A 28 7.87 -11.57 -6.15
N LEU A 29 8.94 -12.24 -5.71
CA LEU A 29 9.42 -12.16 -4.33
C LEU A 29 9.93 -10.76 -3.96
N VAL A 30 10.62 -10.07 -4.88
CA VAL A 30 11.05 -8.68 -4.71
C VAL A 30 9.85 -7.72 -4.71
N MET A 31 8.86 -7.94 -5.58
CA MET A 31 7.63 -7.16 -5.60
C MET A 31 6.83 -7.33 -4.30
N LEU A 32 6.76 -8.56 -3.78
CA LEU A 32 6.12 -8.88 -2.51
C LEU A 32 6.89 -8.26 -1.33
N ALA A 33 8.22 -8.27 -1.35
CA ALA A 33 9.07 -7.64 -0.34
C ALA A 33 8.91 -6.12 -0.31
N MET A 34 8.76 -5.47 -1.48
CA MET A 34 8.45 -4.04 -1.57
C MET A 34 7.04 -3.73 -1.05
N MET A 35 6.08 -4.64 -1.24
CA MET A 35 4.76 -4.60 -0.61
C MET A 35 4.81 -4.88 0.90
N MET A 36 5.89 -5.47 1.42
CA MET A 36 6.06 -5.69 2.85
C MET A 36 6.70 -4.50 3.56
N LEU A 37 7.38 -3.58 2.85
CA LEU A 37 8.09 -2.48 3.49
C LEU A 37 7.09 -1.53 4.21
N PRO A 38 7.15 -1.46 5.55
CA PRO A 38 6.19 -0.73 6.36
C PRO A 38 6.45 0.78 6.30
N ILE A 39 5.41 1.55 5.99
CA ILE A 39 5.43 3.01 6.18
C ILE A 39 5.16 3.29 7.67
N PRO A 40 5.97 4.14 8.33
CA PRO A 40 5.83 4.42 9.76
C PRO A 40 4.45 5.01 10.10
N ALA A 41 3.84 4.48 11.17
CA ALA A 41 2.50 4.86 11.63
C ALA A 41 2.33 6.37 11.91
N PHE A 42 3.43 7.06 12.26
CA PHE A 42 3.44 8.51 12.49
C PHE A 42 3.03 9.33 11.26
N LEU A 43 3.50 8.98 10.05
CA LEU A 43 3.11 9.69 8.84
C LEU A 43 1.62 9.51 8.54
N LEU A 44 1.08 8.34 8.84
CA LEU A 44 -0.31 8.00 8.60
C LEU A 44 -1.24 8.89 9.43
N ASP A 45 -0.95 9.07 10.72
CA ASP A 45 -1.74 9.90 11.63
C ASP A 45 -1.73 11.39 11.21
N VAL A 46 -0.58 11.89 10.75
CA VAL A 46 -0.46 13.25 10.19
C VAL A 46 -1.33 13.43 8.94
N PHE A 47 -1.28 12.50 7.99
CA PHE A 47 -2.09 12.58 6.78
C PHE A 47 -3.59 12.41 7.06
N PHE A 48 -3.96 11.56 8.02
CA PHE A 48 -5.35 11.37 8.43
C PHE A 48 -5.92 12.65 9.06
N THR A 49 -5.19 13.23 10.01
CA THR A 49 -5.54 14.51 10.64
C THR A 49 -5.63 15.63 9.60
N PHE A 50 -4.70 15.70 8.65
CA PHE A 50 -4.73 16.67 7.55
C PHE A 50 -5.96 16.51 6.64
N ASN A 51 -6.39 15.27 6.35
CA ASN A 51 -7.61 15.03 5.56
C ASN A 51 -8.86 15.56 6.25
N ILE A 52 -8.98 15.36 7.56
CA ILE A 52 -10.11 15.85 8.35
C ILE A 52 -10.10 17.38 8.38
N ALA A 53 -8.94 18.00 8.63
CA ALA A 53 -8.80 19.45 8.62
C ALA A 53 -9.18 20.06 7.26
N LEU A 54 -8.67 19.50 6.15
CA LEU A 54 -9.03 19.92 4.79
C LEU A 54 -10.53 19.78 4.54
N SER A 55 -11.14 18.67 4.97
CA SER A 55 -12.58 18.42 4.81
C SER A 55 -13.42 19.48 5.53
N ILE A 56 -13.00 19.91 6.72
CA ILE A 56 -13.66 20.97 7.48
C ILE A 56 -13.49 22.33 6.80
N VAL A 57 -12.30 22.64 6.26
CA VAL A 57 -12.06 23.89 5.51
C VAL A 57 -12.95 23.93 4.27
N VAL A 58 -13.03 22.85 3.50
CA VAL A 58 -13.91 22.76 2.32
C VAL A 58 -15.37 22.95 2.73
N LEU A 59 -15.81 22.33 3.82
CA LEU A 59 -17.15 22.53 4.37
C LEU A 59 -17.40 24.00 4.71
N LEU A 60 -16.46 24.66 5.37
CA LEU A 60 -16.56 26.08 5.69
C LEU A 60 -16.68 26.94 4.43
N VAL A 61 -15.83 26.67 3.43
CA VAL A 61 -15.88 27.35 2.13
C VAL A 61 -17.24 27.16 1.46
N CYS A 62 -17.84 25.96 1.50
CA CYS A 62 -19.20 25.75 0.97
C CYS A 62 -20.25 26.59 1.68
N VAL A 63 -20.17 26.70 3.00
CA VAL A 63 -21.14 27.45 3.82
C VAL A 63 -21.05 28.95 3.53
N TYR A 64 -19.86 29.46 3.20
CA TYR A 64 -19.62 30.88 2.95
C TYR A 64 -19.53 31.27 1.46
N ALA A 65 -19.49 30.32 0.52
CA ALA A 65 -19.39 30.61 -0.92
C ALA A 65 -20.71 31.14 -1.47
N LEU A 66 -20.68 32.36 -2.01
CA LEU A 66 -21.84 33.07 -2.58
C LEU A 66 -21.80 33.20 -4.12
N ARG A 67 -20.69 32.81 -4.78
CA ARG A 67 -20.48 33.04 -6.23
C ARG A 67 -20.43 31.74 -7.05
N PRO A 68 -21.10 31.68 -8.22
CA PRO A 68 -21.12 30.47 -9.04
C PRO A 68 -19.79 30.04 -9.66
N LEU A 69 -18.81 30.95 -9.77
CA LEU A 69 -17.48 30.63 -10.27
C LEU A 69 -16.70 29.71 -9.30
N ASP A 70 -17.00 29.79 -8.00
CA ASP A 70 -16.46 28.85 -6.99
C ASP A 70 -17.07 27.44 -7.15
N PHE A 71 -18.26 27.32 -7.76
CA PHE A 71 -18.88 26.02 -8.03
C PHE A 71 -18.18 25.21 -9.11
N ALA A 72 -17.39 25.81 -10.01
CA ALA A 72 -16.66 25.06 -11.03
C ALA A 72 -15.42 24.34 -10.46
N VAL A 73 -14.76 24.96 -9.47
CA VAL A 73 -13.61 24.37 -8.75
C VAL A 73 -14.06 23.40 -7.66
N PHE A 74 -15.29 23.58 -7.15
CA PHE A 74 -15.83 22.82 -6.04
C PHE A 74 -15.87 21.28 -6.24
N PRO A 75 -16.40 20.73 -7.34
CA PRO A 75 -16.39 19.28 -7.60
C PRO A 75 -14.98 18.69 -7.64
N THR A 76 -14.01 19.42 -8.20
CA THR A 76 -12.63 18.96 -8.30
C THR A 76 -11.97 18.88 -6.93
N ILE A 77 -12.17 19.88 -6.07
CA ILE A 77 -11.67 19.86 -4.69
C ILE A 77 -12.31 18.69 -3.90
N LEU A 78 -13.62 18.49 -4.04
CA LEU A 78 -14.30 17.37 -3.41
C LEU A 78 -13.80 16.02 -3.91
N LEU A 79 -13.57 15.87 -5.22
CA LEU A 79 -13.03 14.66 -5.83
C LEU A 79 -11.63 14.35 -5.28
N VAL A 80 -10.74 15.34 -5.21
CA VAL A 80 -9.39 15.15 -4.65
C VAL A 80 -9.45 14.80 -3.17
N ALA A 81 -10.29 15.48 -2.39
CA ALA A 81 -10.46 15.20 -0.96
C ALA A 81 -10.99 13.77 -0.70
N THR A 82 -11.92 13.30 -1.53
CA THR A 82 -12.45 11.93 -1.46
C THR A 82 -11.43 10.88 -1.88
N LEU A 83 -10.65 11.13 -2.94
CA LEU A 83 -9.56 10.23 -3.36
C LEU A 83 -8.46 10.13 -2.29
N MET A 84 -8.08 11.26 -1.67
CA MET A 84 -7.13 11.26 -0.55
C MET A 84 -7.64 10.44 0.63
N ARG A 85 -8.94 10.51 0.92
CA ARG A 85 -9.57 9.71 1.97
C ARG A 85 -9.55 8.21 1.64
N LEU A 86 -9.84 7.83 0.39
CA LEU A 86 -9.78 6.43 -0.05
C LEU A 86 -8.36 5.88 0.07
N ALA A 87 -7.36 6.63 -0.39
CA ALA A 87 -5.95 6.23 -0.32
C ALA A 87 -5.47 6.06 1.14
N LEU A 88 -5.83 6.99 2.03
CA LEU A 88 -5.45 6.92 3.44
C LEU A 88 -6.15 5.79 4.19
N ASN A 89 -7.41 5.50 3.88
CA ASN A 89 -8.11 4.37 4.49
C ASN A 89 -7.49 3.03 4.07
N VAL A 90 -7.12 2.85 2.80
CA VAL A 90 -6.43 1.63 2.33
C VAL A 90 -5.00 1.52 2.89
N ALA A 91 -4.29 2.64 3.01
CA ALA A 91 -2.98 2.67 3.66
C ALA A 91 -3.07 2.34 5.16
N SER A 92 -4.09 2.88 5.85
CA SER A 92 -4.38 2.60 7.26
C SER A 92 -4.65 1.13 7.51
N THR A 93 -5.54 0.50 6.73
CA THR A 93 -5.82 -0.92 6.89
C THR A 93 -4.60 -1.79 6.58
N ARG A 94 -3.77 -1.43 5.59
CA ARG A 94 -2.51 -2.14 5.33
C ARG A 94 -1.51 -1.99 6.48
N VAL A 95 -1.32 -0.79 7.03
CA VAL A 95 -0.42 -0.55 8.17
C VAL A 95 -0.93 -1.23 9.43
N VAL A 96 -2.23 -1.17 9.71
CA VAL A 96 -2.89 -1.88 10.81
C VAL A 96 -2.85 -3.39 10.60
N MET A 97 -2.89 -3.94 9.39
CA MET A 97 -2.77 -5.38 9.18
C MET A 97 -1.32 -5.88 9.21
N LEU A 98 -0.35 -5.05 8.80
CA LEU A 98 1.07 -5.37 8.85
C LEU A 98 1.66 -5.22 10.28
N HIS A 99 1.16 -4.27 11.07
CA HIS A 99 1.59 -4.05 12.46
C HIS A 99 0.54 -4.50 13.50
N GLY A 100 -0.64 -4.95 13.10
CA GLY A 100 -1.70 -5.37 14.03
C GLY A 100 -1.50 -6.74 14.64
N GLN A 101 -0.60 -7.55 14.09
CA GLN A 101 -0.09 -8.78 14.74
C GLN A 101 1.05 -8.47 15.74
N GLU A 102 1.51 -7.21 15.82
CA GLU A 102 2.17 -6.64 17.02
C GLU A 102 1.14 -5.94 17.92
N GLY A 103 -0.13 -6.38 17.86
CA GLY A 103 -1.28 -5.65 18.36
C GLY A 103 -1.18 -5.18 19.81
N HIS A 104 -2.27 -4.55 20.25
CA HIS A 104 -2.59 -4.15 21.63
C HIS A 104 -2.30 -5.18 22.77
N GLY A 105 -1.69 -6.35 22.48
CA GLY A 105 -1.14 -7.34 23.41
C GLY A 105 0.36 -7.26 23.73
N ALA A 106 1.18 -6.36 23.15
CA ALA A 106 2.44 -5.95 23.82
C ALA A 106 2.22 -4.82 24.84
N ALA A 107 1.04 -4.19 24.81
CA ALA A 107 0.56 -3.23 25.81
C ALA A 107 -0.08 -3.91 27.04
N GLY A 108 -0.11 -5.25 27.10
CA GLY A 108 -0.33 -6.01 28.33
C GLY A 108 0.82 -5.92 29.33
N LYS A 109 1.84 -5.07 29.08
CA LYS A 109 2.97 -4.84 29.98
C LYS A 109 3.26 -3.36 30.29
N VAL A 110 2.36 -2.43 29.98
CA VAL A 110 2.53 -1.01 30.36
C VAL A 110 1.19 -0.29 30.52
N ILE A 111 0.22 -0.94 31.16
CA ILE A 111 -0.58 -0.20 32.15
C ILE A 111 0.20 -0.30 33.46
N GLN A 112 1.05 0.69 33.67
CA GLN A 112 1.38 1.29 34.96
C GLN A 112 1.58 2.79 34.71
#